data_AF-A0A7W0V2Q1-F1
#
_entry.id   AF-A0A7W0V2Q1-F1
#
_cell.length_a   1.000
_cell.length_b   1.000
_cell.length_c   1.000
_cell.angle_alpha   90.00
_cell.angle_beta   90.00
_cell.angle_gamma   90.00
#
_symmetry.space_group_name_H-M   'P 1'
#
loop_
_entity.id
_entity.type
_entity.pdbx_description
1 polymer ?
#
loop_
_entity_poly.entity_id
_entity_poly.type
_entity_poly.pdbx_seq_one_letter_code
_entity_poly.pdbx_strand_id
1 'polypeptide(L)' 'MLAKNEALQREFERRLVNDPKFASSARKRPQFFYDRSSYNYSELNRYPVARLNALLQVKVAEF' A
#
# COMPACT_ATOMS: atom_id res chain seq x y z
N MET A 1 -15.44 -0.99 3.74
CA MET A 1 -15.21 -1.12 2.29
C MET A 1 -16.18 -2.14 1.69
N LEU A 2 -16.10 -3.41 2.09
CA LEU A 2 -16.96 -4.49 1.58
C LEU A 2 -18.46 -4.28 1.89
N ALA A 3 -18.80 -3.93 3.14
CA ALA A 3 -20.19 -3.66 3.54
C ALA A 3 -20.86 -2.45 2.85
N LYS A 4 -20.09 -1.62 2.14
CA LYS A 4 -20.59 -0.45 1.41
C LYS A 4 -20.63 -0.67 -0.11
N ASN A 5 -20.01 -1.75 -0.61
CA ASN A 5 -19.90 -2.01 -2.05
C ASN A 5 -19.80 -3.53 -2.30
N GLU A 6 -20.93 -4.15 -2.62
CA GLU A 6 -21.03 -5.59 -2.90
C GLU A 6 -20.27 -6.00 -4.18
N ALA A 7 -20.11 -5.09 -5.15
CA ALA A 7 -19.36 -5.38 -6.36
C ALA A 7 -17.86 -5.58 -6.06
N LEU A 8 -17.33 -4.80 -5.12
CA LEU A 8 -15.95 -4.93 -4.62
C LEU A 8 -15.72 -6.29 -3.93
N GLN A 9 -16.72 -6.77 -3.20
CA GLN A 9 -16.68 -8.07 -2.54
C GLN A 9 -16.61 -9.21 -3.56
N ARG A 10 -17.49 -9.20 -4.57
CA ARG A 10 -17.48 -10.23 -5.62
C ARG A 10 -16.17 -10.23 -6.41
N GLU A 11 -15.58 -9.06 -6.66
CA GLU A 11 -14.27 -8.96 -7.33
C GLU A 11 -13.15 -9.57 -6.47
N PHE A 12 -13.16 -9.29 -5.17
CA PHE A 12 -12.19 -9.86 -4.23
C PHE A 12 -12.29 -11.39 -4.17
N GLU A 13 -13.51 -11.94 -4.04
CA GLU A 13 -13.75 -13.38 -3.99
C GLU A 13 -13.33 -14.08 -5.29
N ARG A 14 -13.65 -13.50 -6.45
CA ARG A 14 -13.17 -14.02 -7.75
C ARG A 14 -11.65 -14.06 -7.82
N ARG A 15 -10.97 -13.02 -7.36
CA ARG A 15 -9.49 -12.96 -7.34
C ARG A 15 -8.89 -13.96 -6.34
N LEU A 16 -9.58 -14.22 -5.24
CA LEU A 16 -9.15 -15.19 -4.23
C LEU A 16 -9.15 -16.62 -4.79
N VAL A 17 -10.14 -16.97 -5.63
CA VAL A 17 -10.24 -18.29 -6.25
C VAL A 17 -9.32 -18.43 -7.46
N ASN A 18 -9.25 -17.41 -8.31
CA ASN A 18 -8.58 -17.50 -9.61
C ASN A 18 -7.09 -17.14 -9.59
N ASP A 19 -6.59 -16.47 -8.54
CA ASP A 19 -5.18 -16.08 -8.43
C ASP A 19 -4.53 -16.65 -7.14
N PRO A 20 -3.82 -17.80 -7.24
CA PRO A 20 -3.11 -18.41 -6.12
C PRO A 20 -2.03 -17.51 -5.51
N LYS A 21 -1.42 -16.59 -6.30
CA LYS A 21 -0.41 -15.64 -5.82
C LYS A 21 -1.07 -14.51 -5.01
N PHE A 22 -2.30 -14.16 -5.34
CA PHE A 22 -3.12 -13.24 -4.55
C PHE A 22 -3.61 -13.91 -3.26
N ALA A 23 -4.10 -15.15 -3.36
CA ALA A 23 -4.56 -15.92 -2.22
C ALA A 23 -3.44 -16.21 -1.20
N SER A 24 -2.23 -16.56 -1.66
CA SER A 24 -1.10 -16.87 -0.77
C SER A 24 -0.43 -15.65 -0.12
N SER A 25 -0.63 -14.44 -0.65
CA SER A 25 0.10 -13.26 -0.17
C SER A 25 -0.69 -12.45 0.86
N ALA A 26 -0.22 -12.46 2.11
CA ALA A 26 -0.77 -11.64 3.18
C ALA A 26 -0.71 -10.12 2.90
N ARG A 27 0.23 -9.66 2.07
CA ARG A 27 0.41 -8.25 1.73
C ARG A 27 -0.48 -7.79 0.57
N LYS A 28 -0.79 -8.68 -0.40
CA LYS A 28 -1.58 -8.31 -1.58
C LYS A 28 -3.07 -8.11 -1.27
N ARG A 29 -3.62 -8.84 -0.29
CA ARG A 29 -5.03 -8.71 0.10
C ARG A 29 -5.38 -7.30 0.62
N PRO A 30 -4.66 -6.72 1.60
CA PRO A 30 -4.93 -5.34 2.03
C PRO A 30 -4.58 -4.32 0.94
N GLN A 31 -3.53 -4.57 0.14
CA GLN A 31 -3.15 -3.69 -0.97
C GLN A 31 -4.29 -3.53 -2.00
N PHE A 32 -4.99 -4.62 -2.34
CA PHE A 32 -6.17 -4.57 -3.23
C PHE A 32 -7.23 -3.56 -2.78
N PHE A 33 -7.47 -3.48 -1.47
CA PHE A 33 -8.41 -2.52 -0.90
C PHE A 33 -7.85 -1.11 -0.86
N TYR A 34 -6.56 -0.97 -0.52
CA TYR A 34 -5.86 0.31 -0.52
C TYR A 34 -5.92 0.95 -1.91
N ASP A 35 -5.59 0.20 -2.97
CA ASP A 35 -5.51 0.70 -4.34
C ASP A 35 -6.86 1.26 -4.86
N ARG A 36 -7.98 0.75 -4.35
CA ARG A 36 -9.35 1.18 -4.71
C ARG A 36 -9.93 2.20 -3.74
N SER A 37 -9.21 2.53 -2.67
CA SER A 37 -9.65 3.53 -1.71
C SER A 37 -9.37 4.94 -2.20
N SER A 38 -10.15 5.91 -1.73
CA SER A 38 -9.88 7.34 -1.96
C SER A 38 -8.55 7.82 -1.36
N TYR A 39 -7.93 7.01 -0.50
CA TYR A 39 -6.61 7.28 0.07
C TYR A 39 -5.46 6.85 -0.85
N ASN A 40 -5.75 6.15 -1.95
CA ASN A 40 -4.76 5.88 -2.97
C ASN A 40 -4.45 7.17 -3.73
N TYR A 41 -3.53 7.94 -3.19
CA TYR A 41 -3.10 9.20 -3.76
C TYR A 41 -2.01 8.94 -4.80
N SER A 42 -2.20 9.43 -6.02
CA SER A 42 -1.27 9.20 -7.14
C SER A 42 0.00 10.06 -7.06
N GLU A 43 -0.02 11.17 -6.31
CA GLU A 43 1.08 12.12 -6.23
C GLU A 43 1.86 11.97 -4.90
N LEU A 44 2.02 10.73 -4.45
CA LEU A 44 2.94 10.42 -3.36
C LEU A 44 4.35 10.91 -3.71
N ASN A 45 5.05 11.45 -2.73
CA ASN A 45 6.41 12.01 -2.87
C ASN A 45 6.52 13.23 -3.80
N ARG A 46 5.43 14.02 -3.99
CA ARG A 46 5.50 15.31 -4.69
C ARG A 46 6.61 16.22 -4.17
N TYR A 47 6.86 16.20 -2.85
CA TYR A 47 7.91 16.97 -2.22
C TYR A 47 9.04 16.05 -1.75
N PRO A 48 10.29 16.30 -2.16
CA PRO A 48 11.42 15.51 -1.72
C PRO A 48 11.67 15.75 -0.24
N VAL A 49 11.64 14.67 0.54
CA VAL A 49 12.04 14.70 1.95
C VAL A 49 13.41 14.04 2.05
N ALA A 50 14.40 14.83 2.47
CA ALA A 50 15.75 14.34 2.72
C ALA A 50 16.02 14.30 4.22
N ARG A 51 16.71 13.26 4.69
CA ARG A 51 17.21 13.26 6.05
C ARG A 51 18.49 14.12 6.11
N LEU A 52 18.57 15.01 7.10
CA LEU A 52 19.72 15.92 7.26
C LEU A 52 21.05 15.19 7.43
N ASN A 53 21.05 14.04 8.10
CA ASN A 53 22.24 13.18 8.24
C ASN A 53 22.73 12.64 6.89
N ALA A 54 21.83 12.37 5.93
CA ALA A 54 22.20 11.95 4.57
C ALA A 54 22.79 13.10 3.74
N LEU A 55 22.38 14.34 4.00
CA LEU A 55 22.86 15.53 3.27
C LEU A 55 24.17 16.09 3.83
N LEU A 56 24.34 16.05 5.15
CA LEU A 56 25.43 16.74 5.82
C LEU A 56 26.66 15.84 6.10
N GLN A 57 26.62 14.55 5.73
CA GLN A 57 27.64 13.56 6.10
C GLN A 57 28.03 13.60 7.61
N VAL A 58 27.11 14.08 8.46
CA VAL A 58 27.36 14.19 9.89
C VAL A 58 27.19 12.81 10.50
N LYS A 59 28.27 12.27 11.07
CA LYS A 59 28.19 11.12 11.97
C LYS A 59 27.32 11.53 13.15
N VAL A 60 26.12 10.98 13.23
CA VAL A 60 25.29 11.10 14.43
C VAL A 60 26.04 10.33 15.51
N ALA A 61 26.52 11.03 16.54
CA ALA A 61 27.03 10.37 17.73
C ALA A 61 25.86 9.61 18.36
N GLU A 62 25.98 8.29 18.40
CA GLU A 62 25.04 7.42 19.12
C GLU A 62 25.18 7.73 20.61
N PHE A 63 24.06 8.04 21.28
CA PHE A 63 23.96 8.18 22.73
C PHE A 63 23.40 6.88 23.31
#